data_AF-A0A376ZZL1-F1
#
_entry.id   AF-A0A376ZZL1-F1
#
_cell.length_a   1.000
_cell.length_b   1.000
_cell.length_c   1.000
_cell.angle_alpha   90.00
_cell.angle_beta   90.00
_cell.angle_gamma   90.00
#
_symmetry.space_group_name_H-M   'P 1'
#
loop_
_entity.id
_entity.type
_entity.pdbx_description
1 polymer ?
#
loop_
_entity_poly.entity_id
_entity_poly.type
_entity_poly.pdbx_seq_one_letter_code
_entity_poly.pdbx_strand_id
1 'polypeptide(L)'
;MLPCYHWNRAIVVTPDHPLAGKKAITIEELAQYPLVTYTFGFTGRSELDTAFNRAGLTPRIVFTATDADVIKTYVRLGLGVGVIASMAVDPVADPDLVRVDAHDIFSHSTTKIGFRRSTFLRSYMYDFIQRFAPHLTRDVVDAAVALRSNEEIEVMFKDIKLPEK
;
A
#
# COMPACT_ATOMS: atom_id res chain seq x y z
N MET A 1 -12.91 0.82 -12.50
CA MET A 1 -11.51 0.93 -12.03
C MET A 1 -10.80 -0.37 -12.40
N LEU A 2 -9.56 -0.33 -12.90
CA LEU A 2 -8.80 -1.51 -13.32
C LEU A 2 -7.64 -1.77 -12.35
N PRO A 3 -7.43 -3.00 -11.85
CA PRO A 3 -6.34 -3.30 -10.93
C PRO A 3 -4.98 -3.33 -11.64
N CYS A 4 -3.97 -2.68 -11.03
CA CYS A 4 -2.63 -2.54 -11.59
C CYS A 4 -1.61 -3.42 -10.86
N TYR A 5 -1.56 -3.37 -9.54
CA TYR A 5 -0.66 -4.22 -8.74
C TYR A 5 -1.12 -4.25 -7.28
N HIS A 6 -0.72 -5.30 -6.59
CA HIS A 6 -0.81 -5.41 -5.14
C HIS A 6 0.42 -4.81 -4.48
N TRP A 7 0.25 -4.28 -3.29
CA TRP A 7 1.35 -3.82 -2.46
C TRP A 7 0.96 -3.97 -1.00
N ASN A 8 1.95 -4.04 -0.12
CA ASN A 8 1.71 -4.11 1.32
C ASN A 8 2.52 -3.06 2.09
N ARG A 9 2.33 -3.04 3.40
CA ARG A 9 2.97 -2.09 4.29
C ARG A 9 4.31 -2.63 4.75
N ALA A 10 5.23 -1.71 4.98
CA ALA A 10 6.45 -1.94 5.71
C ALA A 10 6.39 -1.19 7.04
N ILE A 11 6.94 -1.81 8.07
CA ILE A 11 7.25 -1.13 9.32
C ILE A 11 8.64 -0.49 9.14
N VAL A 12 8.78 0.78 9.50
CA VAL A 12 10.06 1.49 9.47
C VAL A 12 10.38 2.04 10.84
N VAL A 13 11.59 1.78 11.31
CA VAL A 13 12.09 2.18 12.63
C VAL A 13 13.54 2.66 12.53
N THR A 14 14.02 3.35 13.54
CA THR A 14 15.45 3.66 13.67
C THR A 14 16.26 2.40 14.04
N PRO A 15 17.57 2.34 13.75
CA PRO A 15 18.39 1.15 14.00
C PRO A 15 18.51 0.75 15.48
N ASP A 16 18.33 1.69 16.40
CA ASP A 16 18.34 1.50 17.85
C ASP A 16 16.97 1.06 18.41
N HIS A 17 15.91 1.04 17.60
CA HIS A 17 14.58 0.68 18.04
C HIS A 17 14.48 -0.83 18.38
N PRO A 18 13.75 -1.25 19.43
CA PRO A 18 13.60 -2.68 19.80
C PRO A 18 13.07 -3.60 18.70
N LEU A 19 12.33 -3.04 17.73
CA LEU A 19 11.80 -3.78 16.59
C LEU A 19 12.82 -3.99 15.46
N ALA A 20 13.93 -3.23 15.43
CA ALA A 20 14.91 -3.27 14.34
C ALA A 20 15.59 -4.65 14.18
N GLY A 21 15.75 -5.40 15.27
CA GLY A 21 16.35 -6.74 15.25
C GLY A 21 15.37 -7.88 14.93
N LYS A 22 14.07 -7.59 14.75
CA LYS A 22 13.06 -8.63 14.57
C LYS A 22 12.90 -9.00 13.09
N LYS A 23 12.83 -10.30 12.81
CA LYS A 23 12.54 -10.82 11.47
C LYS A 23 11.06 -10.72 11.10
N ALA A 24 10.18 -10.80 12.10
CA ALA A 24 8.74 -10.67 11.96
C ALA A 24 8.20 -10.00 13.23
N ILE A 25 7.13 -9.22 13.07
CA ILE A 25 6.46 -8.49 14.14
C ILE A 25 5.01 -8.96 14.17
N THR A 26 4.43 -9.13 15.36
CA THR A 26 2.99 -9.38 15.48
C THR A 26 2.22 -8.07 15.65
N ILE A 27 0.92 -8.08 15.39
CA ILE A 27 0.10 -6.89 15.54
C ILE A 27 0.02 -6.42 17.01
N GLU A 28 0.07 -7.35 17.95
CA GLU A 28 0.09 -7.10 19.40
C GLU A 28 1.38 -6.39 19.82
N GLU A 29 2.52 -6.78 19.23
CA GLU A 29 3.79 -6.11 19.48
C GLU A 29 3.78 -4.70 18.89
N LEU A 30 3.29 -4.54 17.65
CA LEU A 30 3.16 -3.23 17.01
C LEU A 30 2.27 -2.28 17.82
N ALA A 31 1.19 -2.80 18.42
CA ALA A 31 0.24 -2.03 19.22
C ALA A 31 0.85 -1.40 20.49
N GLN A 32 2.00 -1.89 20.96
CA GLN A 32 2.67 -1.36 22.16
C GLN A 32 3.36 0.00 21.89
N TYR A 33 3.57 0.34 20.61
CA TYR A 33 4.34 1.51 20.21
C TYR A 33 3.45 2.65 19.70
N PRO A 34 3.89 3.91 19.83
CA PRO A 34 3.25 5.01 19.13
C PRO A 34 3.47 4.87 17.62
N LEU A 35 2.42 5.08 16.81
CA LEU A 35 2.47 4.91 15.36
C LEU A 35 2.51 6.25 14.62
N VAL A 36 3.34 6.31 13.58
CA VAL A 36 3.48 7.40 12.61
C VAL A 36 3.11 6.84 11.23
N THR A 37 2.04 7.33 10.61
CA THR A 37 1.48 6.63 9.43
C THR A 37 0.52 7.54 8.64
N TYR A 38 -0.19 6.98 7.66
CA TYR A 38 -1.06 7.75 6.78
C TYR A 38 -2.32 8.27 7.48
N THR A 39 -2.80 9.43 7.03
CA THR A 39 -4.12 9.98 7.39
C THR A 39 -5.25 9.04 6.91
N PHE A 40 -6.38 9.06 7.62
CA PHE A 40 -7.58 8.33 7.26
C PHE A 40 -8.00 8.57 5.80
N GLY A 41 -8.37 7.50 5.09
CA GLY A 41 -8.80 7.56 3.68
C GLY A 41 -7.67 7.61 2.66
N PHE A 42 -6.40 7.72 3.09
CA PHE A 42 -5.24 7.73 2.19
C PHE A 42 -4.46 6.42 2.27
N THR A 43 -3.88 6.02 1.13
CA THR A 43 -2.87 4.96 1.01
C THR A 43 -3.18 3.72 1.86
N GLY A 44 -4.40 3.20 1.74
CA GLY A 44 -4.82 1.97 2.39
C GLY A 44 -4.90 2.03 3.92
N ARG A 45 -5.03 3.20 4.55
CA ARG A 45 -5.18 3.34 6.00
C ARG A 45 -6.29 2.44 6.60
N SER A 46 -7.34 2.17 5.83
CA SER A 46 -8.43 1.25 6.19
C SER A 46 -7.96 -0.16 6.54
N GLU A 47 -6.92 -0.68 5.89
CA GLU A 47 -6.41 -2.03 6.18
C GLU A 47 -5.65 -2.07 7.50
N LEU A 48 -4.98 -0.98 7.87
CA LEU A 48 -4.35 -0.86 9.19
C LEU A 48 -5.43 -0.89 10.26
N ASP A 49 -6.43 -0.03 10.15
CA ASP A 49 -7.52 0.02 11.15
C ASP A 49 -8.27 -1.32 11.23
N THR A 50 -8.50 -1.96 10.08
CA THR A 50 -9.15 -3.28 10.01
C THR A 50 -8.32 -4.38 10.67
N ALA A 51 -7.01 -4.41 10.45
CA ALA A 51 -6.13 -5.38 11.09
C ALA A 51 -6.16 -5.23 12.62
N PHE A 52 -6.04 -4.00 13.12
CA PHE A 52 -6.09 -3.73 14.57
C PHE A 52 -7.46 -4.09 15.17
N ASN A 53 -8.54 -3.72 14.50
CA ASN A 53 -9.90 -4.07 14.93
C ASN A 53 -10.14 -5.58 14.96
N ARG A 54 -9.63 -6.34 13.97
CA ARG A 54 -9.71 -7.82 13.96
C ARG A 54 -8.98 -8.45 15.15
N ALA A 55 -7.90 -7.83 15.60
CA ALA A 55 -7.14 -8.26 16.77
C ALA A 55 -7.73 -7.74 18.10
N GLY A 56 -8.79 -6.93 18.08
CA GLY A 56 -9.36 -6.30 19.27
C GLY A 56 -8.45 -5.26 19.91
N LEU A 57 -7.55 -4.65 19.12
CA LEU A 57 -6.55 -3.69 19.58
C LEU A 57 -6.89 -2.29 19.09
N THR A 58 -6.56 -1.28 19.89
CA THR A 58 -6.66 0.14 19.50
C THR A 58 -5.25 0.69 19.25
N PRO A 59 -4.89 1.06 18.01
CA PRO A 59 -3.57 1.58 17.72
C PRO A 59 -3.38 2.98 18.32
N ARG A 60 -2.25 3.22 18.98
CA ARG A 60 -1.88 4.56 19.46
C ARG A 60 -1.21 5.37 18.34
N ILE A 61 -2.00 6.00 17.48
CA ILE A 61 -1.49 6.85 16.39
C ILE A 61 -1.16 8.23 16.96
N VAL A 62 0.11 8.59 16.95
CA VAL A 62 0.58 9.89 17.47
C VAL A 62 0.84 10.90 16.37
N PHE A 63 0.95 10.44 15.12
CA PHE A 63 1.20 11.31 13.97
C PHE A 63 0.59 10.73 12.70
N THR A 64 -0.06 11.59 11.91
CA THR A 64 -0.64 11.24 10.62
C THR A 64 -0.15 12.18 9.53
N ALA A 65 0.24 11.64 8.37
CA ALA A 65 0.65 12.42 7.20
C ALA A 65 0.01 11.88 5.91
N THR A 66 0.11 12.65 4.83
CA THR A 66 -0.32 12.21 3.49
C THR A 66 0.78 11.50 2.71
N ASP A 67 2.05 11.82 2.99
CA ASP A 67 3.20 11.30 2.27
C ASP A 67 4.17 10.54 3.19
N ALA A 68 4.91 9.60 2.60
CA ALA A 68 5.85 8.76 3.34
C ALA A 68 7.12 9.50 3.76
N ASP A 69 7.51 10.58 3.09
CA ASP A 69 8.75 11.30 3.41
C ASP A 69 8.62 12.08 4.72
N VAL A 70 7.46 12.69 4.96
CA VAL A 70 7.09 13.28 6.26
C VAL A 70 7.05 12.19 7.34
N ILE A 71 6.43 11.04 7.07
CA ILE A 71 6.40 9.93 8.03
C ILE A 71 7.81 9.50 8.40
N LYS A 72 8.68 9.22 7.41
CA LYS A 72 10.07 8.83 7.63
C LYS A 72 10.85 9.89 8.41
N THR A 73 10.61 11.17 8.14
CA THR A 73 11.23 12.29 8.88
C THR A 73 10.87 12.22 10.37
N TYR A 74 9.61 12.02 10.73
CA TYR A 74 9.20 11.93 12.14
C TYR A 74 9.59 10.61 12.81
N VAL A 75 9.74 9.53 12.04
CA VAL A 75 10.35 8.27 12.54
C VAL A 75 11.81 8.50 12.90
N ARG A 76 12.59 9.20 12.05
CA ARG A 76 13.99 9.55 12.33
C ARG A 76 14.15 10.39 13.60
N LEU A 77 13.17 11.23 13.91
CA LEU A 77 13.12 12.03 15.13
C LEU A 77 12.67 11.24 16.37
N GLY A 78 12.40 9.93 16.24
CA GLY A 78 12.02 9.07 17.35
C GLY A 78 10.57 9.23 17.81
N LEU A 79 9.69 9.85 17.00
CA LEU A 79 8.30 10.10 17.40
C LEU A 79 7.49 8.79 17.53
N GLY A 80 7.87 7.76 16.77
CA GLY A 80 7.26 6.45 16.86
C GLY A 80 7.63 5.52 15.71
N VAL A 81 6.91 4.40 15.63
CA VAL A 81 7.07 3.37 14.61
C VAL A 81 6.31 3.77 13.34
N GLY A 82 7.03 3.80 12.23
CA GLY A 82 6.45 4.14 10.93
C GLY A 82 5.71 2.96 10.31
N VAL A 83 4.50 3.20 9.79
CA VAL A 83 3.79 2.22 8.95
C VAL A 83 3.48 2.86 7.61
N ILE A 84 4.24 2.48 6.58
CA ILE A 84 4.20 3.07 5.24
C ILE A 84 4.08 2.00 4.16
N ALA A 85 3.97 2.39 2.89
CA ALA A 85 3.97 1.44 1.77
C ALA A 85 5.38 0.85 1.59
N SER A 86 5.49 -0.45 1.30
CA SER A 86 6.76 -1.15 1.04
C SER A 86 7.64 -0.43 0.02
N MET A 87 7.03 0.05 -1.06
CA MET A 87 7.70 0.77 -2.15
C MET A 87 8.20 2.18 -1.77
N ALA A 88 7.85 2.68 -0.58
CA ALA A 88 8.20 4.03 -0.13
C ALA A 88 9.41 4.06 0.82
N VAL A 89 10.03 2.91 1.07
CA VAL A 89 11.31 2.77 1.78
C VAL A 89 12.30 2.02 0.90
N ASP A 90 13.44 2.64 0.65
CA ASP A 90 14.50 2.09 -0.18
C ASP A 90 15.83 2.10 0.60
N PRO A 91 16.57 0.98 0.68
CA PRO A 91 17.82 0.93 1.45
C PRO A 91 18.92 1.90 0.97
N VAL A 92 18.86 2.37 -0.28
CA VAL A 92 19.83 3.33 -0.83
C VAL A 92 19.42 4.76 -0.49
N ALA A 93 18.12 5.08 -0.58
CA ALA A 93 17.59 6.41 -0.27
C ALA A 93 17.39 6.65 1.24
N ASP A 94 17.08 5.60 2.00
CA ASP A 94 16.79 5.62 3.43
C ASP A 94 17.74 4.68 4.21
N PRO A 95 19.07 4.83 4.08
CA PRO A 95 20.05 3.91 4.68
C PRO A 95 20.06 3.96 6.23
N ASP A 96 19.47 5.00 6.81
CA ASP A 96 19.38 5.25 8.24
C ASP A 96 18.10 4.69 8.88
N LEU A 97 17.23 4.04 8.10
CA LEU A 97 16.02 3.39 8.59
C LEU A 97 16.07 1.89 8.40
N VAL A 98 15.54 1.15 9.37
CA VAL A 98 15.38 -0.30 9.31
C VAL A 98 13.97 -0.62 8.87
N ARG A 99 13.87 -1.26 7.71
CA ARG A 99 12.62 -1.86 7.21
C ARG A 99 12.41 -3.21 7.89
N VAL A 100 11.27 -3.37 8.55
CA VAL A 100 10.77 -4.66 9.03
C VAL A 100 9.53 -5.04 8.24
N ASP A 101 9.48 -6.28 7.78
CA ASP A 101 8.37 -6.77 6.99
C ASP A 101 7.10 -6.96 7.85
N ALA A 102 5.96 -6.62 7.26
CA ALA A 102 4.65 -6.64 7.92
C ALA A 102 3.58 -7.31 7.05
N HIS A 103 4.00 -8.13 6.07
CA HIS A 103 3.08 -8.73 5.10
C HIS A 103 2.00 -9.62 5.75
N ASP A 104 2.33 -10.29 6.85
CA ASP A 104 1.40 -11.15 7.61
C ASP A 104 0.44 -10.38 8.52
N ILE A 105 0.71 -9.11 8.79
CA ILE A 105 -0.11 -8.28 9.70
C ILE A 105 -1.29 -7.66 8.95
N PHE A 106 -1.02 -7.15 7.73
CA PHE A 106 -1.97 -6.37 6.97
C PHE A 106 -2.35 -7.08 5.68
N SER A 107 -3.63 -7.05 5.33
CA SER A 107 -4.05 -7.43 3.99
C SER A 107 -3.44 -6.48 2.96
N HIS A 108 -3.05 -7.04 1.81
CA HIS A 108 -2.49 -6.23 0.73
C HIS A 108 -3.52 -5.19 0.26
N SER A 109 -3.00 -4.07 -0.24
CA SER A 109 -3.80 -3.07 -0.94
C SER A 109 -3.57 -3.19 -2.45
N THR A 110 -4.54 -2.75 -3.24
CA THR A 110 -4.47 -2.82 -4.70
C THR A 110 -4.49 -1.43 -5.29
N THR A 111 -3.41 -1.06 -5.97
CA THR A 111 -3.39 0.16 -6.78
C THR A 111 -4.26 -0.08 -8.02
N LYS A 112 -5.22 0.82 -8.26
CA LYS A 112 -6.14 0.76 -9.39
C LYS A 112 -6.01 2.01 -10.25
N ILE A 113 -6.16 1.87 -11.56
CA ILE A 113 -6.28 2.99 -12.51
C ILE A 113 -7.75 3.22 -12.87
N GLY A 114 -8.14 4.49 -12.97
CA GLY A 114 -9.51 4.90 -13.22
C GLY A 114 -9.59 5.99 -14.26
N PHE A 115 -10.58 5.89 -15.14
CA PHE A 115 -10.94 6.91 -16.09
C PHE A 115 -12.46 6.90 -16.28
N ARG A 116 -13.03 8.01 -16.75
CA ARG A 116 -14.46 8.10 -17.04
C ARG A 116 -14.78 7.19 -18.21
N ARG A 117 -15.91 6.48 -18.15
CA ARG A 117 -16.37 5.59 -19.24
C ARG A 117 -16.55 6.32 -20.57
N SER A 118 -16.92 7.60 -20.52
CA SER A 118 -17.07 8.46 -21.69
C SER A 118 -15.75 8.98 -22.26
N THR A 119 -14.61 8.72 -21.60
CA THR A 119 -13.30 9.10 -22.10
C THR A 119 -12.97 8.27 -23.34
N PHE A 120 -12.75 8.93 -24.47
CA PHE A 120 -12.17 8.28 -25.64
C PHE A 120 -10.68 8.03 -25.40
N LEU A 121 -10.30 6.76 -25.25
CA LEU A 121 -8.90 6.38 -25.06
C LEU A 121 -8.14 6.47 -26.39
N ARG A 122 -7.07 7.26 -26.40
CA ARG A 122 -6.14 7.40 -27.53
C ARG A 122 -5.03 6.36 -27.43
N SER A 123 -4.32 6.08 -28.53
CA SER A 123 -3.24 5.07 -28.56
C SER A 123 -2.22 5.25 -27.44
N TYR A 124 -1.71 6.47 -27.24
CA TYR A 124 -0.75 6.77 -26.17
C TYR A 124 -1.30 6.52 -24.74
N MET A 125 -2.63 6.56 -24.56
CA MET A 125 -3.26 6.26 -23.26
C MET A 125 -3.21 4.76 -22.99
N TYR A 126 -3.47 3.93 -24.01
CA TYR A 126 -3.29 2.48 -23.90
C TYR A 126 -1.81 2.14 -23.65
N ASP A 127 -0.89 2.78 -24.37
CA ASP A 127 0.55 2.57 -24.18
C ASP A 127 0.96 2.91 -22.73
N PHE A 128 0.44 3.99 -22.16
CA PHE A 128 0.67 4.36 -20.76
C PHE A 128 0.08 3.32 -19.79
N ILE A 129 -1.18 2.94 -19.98
CA ILE A 129 -1.87 1.95 -19.13
C ILE A 129 -1.09 0.64 -19.11
N GLN A 130 -0.70 0.12 -20.28
CA GLN A 130 0.05 -1.12 -20.39
C GLN A 130 1.47 -0.98 -19.83
N ARG A 131 2.13 0.18 -20.00
CA ARG A 131 3.46 0.42 -19.42
C ARG A 131 3.42 0.47 -17.90
N PHE A 132 2.34 0.97 -17.32
CA PHE A 132 2.14 1.01 -15.87
C PHE A 132 1.69 -0.35 -15.30
N ALA A 133 0.88 -1.09 -16.05
CA ALA A 133 0.29 -2.37 -15.67
C ALA A 133 0.32 -3.33 -16.89
N PRO A 134 1.36 -4.17 -17.04
CA PRO A 134 1.62 -4.97 -18.25
C PRO A 134 0.48 -5.89 -18.70
N HIS A 135 -0.36 -6.36 -17.76
CA HIS A 135 -1.53 -7.20 -18.04
C HIS A 135 -2.74 -6.40 -18.57
N LEU A 136 -2.73 -5.07 -18.49
CA LEU A 136 -3.77 -4.19 -19.05
C LEU A 136 -3.45 -3.85 -20.51
N THR A 137 -3.48 -4.86 -21.38
CA THR A 137 -3.38 -4.66 -22.84
C THR A 137 -4.61 -3.92 -23.38
N ARG A 138 -4.52 -3.41 -24.62
CA ARG A 138 -5.66 -2.75 -25.29
C ARG A 138 -6.93 -3.60 -25.25
N ASP A 139 -6.83 -4.88 -25.59
CA ASP A 139 -7.98 -5.79 -25.62
C ASP A 139 -8.58 -6.01 -24.23
N VAL A 140 -7.75 -6.13 -23.20
CA VAL A 140 -8.20 -6.26 -21.80
C VAL A 140 -8.90 -4.99 -21.33
N VAL A 141 -8.35 -3.81 -21.66
CA VAL A 141 -8.94 -2.52 -21.31
C VAL A 141 -10.29 -2.33 -22.02
N ASP A 142 -10.36 -2.64 -23.33
CA ASP A 142 -11.59 -2.50 -24.12
C ASP A 142 -12.68 -3.47 -23.63
N ALA A 143 -12.32 -4.71 -23.29
CA ALA A 143 -13.23 -5.67 -22.67
C ALA A 143 -13.74 -5.17 -21.31
N ALA A 144 -12.87 -4.66 -20.44
CA ALA A 144 -13.27 -4.13 -19.14
C ALA A 144 -14.14 -2.87 -19.26
N VAL A 145 -13.95 -2.03 -20.28
CA VAL A 145 -14.81 -0.87 -20.57
C VAL A 145 -16.17 -1.31 -21.13
N ALA A 146 -16.28 -2.47 -21.77
CA ALA A 146 -17.57 -3.03 -22.19
C ALA A 146 -18.41 -3.54 -21.00
N LEU A 147 -17.76 -4.03 -19.93
CA LEU A 147 -18.42 -4.47 -18.70
C LEU A 147 -19.08 -3.28 -17.96
N ARG A 148 -20.29 -3.49 -17.46
CA ARG A 148 -21.12 -2.40 -16.92
C ARG A 148 -20.97 -2.24 -15.40
N SER A 149 -20.46 -3.26 -14.72
CA SER A 149 -20.21 -3.25 -13.27
C SER A 149 -18.72 -3.32 -12.93
N ASN A 150 -18.31 -2.65 -11.85
CA ASN A 150 -16.97 -2.85 -11.29
C ASN A 150 -16.79 -4.26 -10.71
N GLU A 151 -17.88 -4.91 -10.29
CA GLU A 151 -17.85 -6.28 -9.77
C GLU A 151 -17.52 -7.29 -10.89
N GLU A 152 -18.10 -7.12 -12.07
CA GLU A 152 -17.76 -7.91 -13.27
C GLU A 152 -16.30 -7.73 -13.65
N ILE A 153 -15.78 -6.49 -13.55
CA ILE A 153 -14.37 -6.20 -13.77
C ILE A 153 -13.51 -6.93 -12.74
N GLU A 154 -13.86 -6.92 -11.45
CA GLU A 154 -13.11 -7.66 -10.44
C GLU A 154 -13.11 -9.17 -10.69
N VAL A 155 -14.23 -9.74 -11.15
CA VAL A 155 -14.30 -11.14 -11.56
C VAL A 155 -13.39 -11.42 -12.76
N MET A 156 -13.35 -10.53 -13.75
CA MET A 156 -12.46 -10.64 -14.92
C MET A 156 -10.98 -10.73 -14.54
N PHE A 157 -10.57 -10.06 -13.46
CA PHE A 157 -9.18 -10.07 -12.97
C PHE A 157 -8.88 -11.14 -11.93
N LYS A 158 -9.86 -11.97 -11.52
CA LYS A 158 -9.70 -12.94 -10.43
C LYS A 158 -8.64 -14.02 -10.73
N ASP A 159 -8.54 -14.43 -11.99
CA ASP A 159 -7.60 -15.48 -12.44
C ASP A 159 -6.26 -14.91 -12.92
N ILE A 160 -6.11 -13.58 -12.95
CA ILE A 160 -4.87 -12.91 -13.35
C ILE A 160 -4.03 -12.67 -12.10
N LYS A 161 -2.85 -13.30 -12.02
CA LYS A 161 -1.87 -12.97 -10.97
C LYS A 161 -1.33 -11.56 -11.20
N LEU A 162 -1.78 -10.62 -10.38
CA LEU A 162 -1.33 -9.24 -10.45
C LEU A 162 0.12 -9.10 -9.95
N PRO A 163 0.90 -8.15 -10.47
CA PRO A 163 2.22 -7.83 -9.93
C PRO A 163 2.15 -7.42 -8.46
N GLU A 164 3.20 -7.70 -7.69
CA GLU A 164 3.36 -7.28 -6.30
C GLU A 164 4.50 -6.26 -6.17
N LYS A 165 4.32 -5.24 -5.33
CA LYS A 165 5.29 -4.18 -5.05
C LYS A 165 5.49 -3.95 -3.55
#